data_AF-F2IEA7-F1
#
_entry.id   AF-F2IEA7-F1
#
_cell.length_a   1.000
_cell.length_b   1.000
_cell.length_c   1.000
_cell.angle_alpha   90.00
_cell.angle_beta   90.00
_cell.angle_gamma   90.00
#
_symmetry.space_group_name_H-M   'P 1'
#
loop_
_entity.id
_entity.type
_entity.pdbx_description
1 polymer ?
#
loop_
_entity_poly.entity_id
_entity_poly.type
_entity_poly.pdbx_seq_one_letter_code
_entity_poly.pdbx_strand_id
1 'polypeptide(L)'
;MGAINIKPEKHHGGYKKAFEQFDRLIGMDEQKQLLLSHLELVMNPDSITNWQKKHHSHGLSLLDRGLRLPRLVILSGEVGCGKSELAACVASKLSERLNYSEVMVYHAPSDLRGSGLVGELSGRITTLFDQVKADKKHQYHILVIDEADDVVNSRENDHQHHEDRSGVNALIKELDALEKEQSRIAVIFISNRSNTFDPAVLRRSALEIFFGRPESTEIRTILEILTGGIQLDVIQINQLVEECLRKRPLFTYSDFFNRIGINNLINAKMEDRPLGYDDIMGSIRSIVPSPQFRHHEKR
;
A
#
# COMPACT_ATOMS: atom_id res chain seq x y z
N MET A 1 1.50 -25.56 -17.60
CA MET A 1 1.19 -24.29 -16.92
C MET A 1 1.41 -24.51 -15.44
N GLY A 2 2.37 -23.80 -14.82
CA GLY A 2 2.55 -23.87 -13.37
C GLY A 2 1.29 -23.33 -12.70
N ALA A 3 0.64 -24.13 -11.84
CA ALA A 3 -0.54 -23.67 -11.12
C ALA A 3 -0.12 -22.59 -10.11
N ILE A 4 -0.71 -21.39 -10.20
CA ILE A 4 -0.63 -20.42 -9.10
C ILE A 4 -1.22 -21.09 -7.88
N ASN A 5 -0.53 -21.03 -6.74
CA ASN A 5 -1.02 -21.54 -5.47
C ASN A 5 -0.67 -20.51 -4.39
N ILE A 6 -1.60 -19.58 -4.16
CA ILE A 6 -1.44 -18.59 -3.11
C ILE A 6 -2.02 -19.14 -1.81
N LYS A 7 -1.23 -19.04 -0.73
CA LYS A 7 -1.71 -19.27 0.62
C LYS A 7 -1.93 -17.93 1.29
N PRO A 8 -3.00 -17.78 2.09
CA PRO A 8 -3.16 -16.55 2.83
C PRO A 8 -2.05 -16.42 3.87
N GLU A 9 -1.56 -15.21 4.07
CA GLU A 9 -0.76 -14.91 5.24
C GLU A 9 -1.66 -14.94 6.47
N LYS A 10 -1.45 -15.98 7.27
CA LYS A 10 -2.07 -16.13 8.58
C LYS A 10 -1.26 -15.29 9.56
N HIS A 11 -1.84 -14.24 10.13
CA HIS A 11 -1.29 -13.59 11.33
C HIS A 11 -1.46 -14.47 12.59
N HIS A 12 -1.19 -15.78 12.48
CA HIS A 12 -1.33 -16.76 13.56
C HIS A 12 -0.12 -16.78 14.53
N GLY A 13 0.82 -15.83 14.40
CA GLY A 13 2.07 -15.75 15.20
C GLY A 13 2.28 -14.43 15.94
N GLY A 14 1.25 -13.59 16.08
CA GLY A 14 1.27 -12.40 16.93
C GLY A 14 0.60 -11.22 16.27
N TYR A 15 -0.73 -11.15 16.35
CA TYR A 15 -1.51 -9.94 16.08
C TYR A 15 -0.79 -8.68 16.60
N LYS A 16 -0.22 -8.75 17.81
CA LYS A 16 0.58 -7.69 18.43
C LYS A 16 1.70 -7.13 17.54
N LYS A 17 2.46 -7.99 16.84
CA LYS A 17 3.58 -7.54 15.99
C LYS A 17 3.09 -6.75 14.78
N ALA A 18 2.01 -7.19 14.15
CA ALA A 18 1.42 -6.52 13.00
C ALA A 18 0.68 -5.22 13.40
N PHE A 19 0.06 -5.18 14.59
CA PHE A 19 -0.42 -3.94 15.21
C PHE A 19 0.71 -2.94 15.43
N GLU A 20 1.81 -3.38 16.05
CA GLU A 20 2.97 -2.53 16.26
C GLU A 20 3.58 -2.04 14.93
N GLN A 21 3.59 -2.87 13.88
CA GLN A 21 4.03 -2.44 12.55
C GLN A 21 3.13 -1.34 11.98
N PHE A 22 1.80 -1.49 12.08
CA PHE A 22 0.86 -0.47 11.64
C PHE A 22 1.04 0.85 12.39
N ASP A 23 1.22 0.80 13.71
CA ASP A 23 1.41 2.00 14.54
C ASP A 23 2.78 2.66 14.31
N ARG A 24 3.81 1.90 13.94
CA ARG A 24 5.16 2.40 13.63
C ARG A 24 5.28 3.13 12.29
N LEU A 25 4.29 3.01 11.39
CA LEU A 25 4.30 3.77 10.13
C LEU A 25 4.11 5.27 10.42
N ILE A 26 5.12 6.08 10.15
CA ILE A 26 5.14 7.52 10.44
C ILE A 26 4.60 8.30 9.23
N GLY A 27 3.90 9.41 9.46
CA GLY A 27 3.52 10.35 8.40
C GLY A 27 2.53 9.78 7.38
N MET A 28 1.69 8.85 7.84
CA MET A 28 0.71 8.17 7.00
C MET A 28 -0.66 8.10 7.66
N ASP A 29 -0.96 8.99 8.61
CA ASP A 29 -2.18 8.91 9.42
C ASP A 29 -3.45 9.09 8.58
N GLU A 30 -3.43 10.01 7.62
CA GLU A 30 -4.52 10.19 6.67
C GLU A 30 -4.68 8.95 5.78
N GLN A 31 -3.59 8.46 5.19
CA GLN A 31 -3.58 7.28 4.34
C GLN A 31 -4.10 6.03 5.07
N LYS A 32 -3.67 5.84 6.32
CA LYS A 32 -4.15 4.79 7.23
C LYS A 32 -5.65 4.90 7.47
N GLN A 33 -6.14 6.10 7.81
CA GLN A 33 -7.54 6.32 8.11
C GLN A 33 -8.43 6.13 6.88
N LEU A 34 -8.03 6.65 5.73
CA LEU A 34 -8.74 6.49 4.46
C LEU A 34 -8.83 5.01 4.06
N LEU A 35 -7.69 4.31 4.08
CA LEU A 35 -7.66 2.88 3.73
C LEU A 35 -8.52 2.06 4.69
N LEU A 36 -8.36 2.23 6.00
CA LEU A 36 -9.14 1.49 6.99
C LEU A 36 -10.64 1.72 6.84
N SER A 37 -11.05 2.97 6.64
CA SER A 37 -12.48 3.31 6.55
C SER A 37 -13.11 2.77 5.27
N HIS A 38 -12.36 2.78 4.15
CA HIS A 38 -12.83 2.17 2.91
C HIS A 38 -12.97 0.65 3.03
N LEU A 39 -11.94 -0.02 3.56
CA LEU A 39 -11.95 -1.48 3.73
C LEU A 39 -13.04 -1.93 4.71
N GLU A 40 -13.23 -1.20 5.81
CA GLU A 40 -14.32 -1.44 6.77
C GLU A 40 -15.68 -1.35 6.08
N LEU A 41 -15.90 -0.34 5.24
CA LEU A 41 -17.16 -0.15 4.54
C LEU A 41 -17.44 -1.28 3.53
N VAL A 42 -16.41 -1.75 2.82
CA VAL A 42 -16.52 -2.90 1.89
C VAL A 42 -16.88 -4.19 2.65
N MET A 43 -16.28 -4.41 3.81
CA MET A 43 -16.42 -5.64 4.60
C MET A 43 -17.67 -5.64 5.49
N ASN A 44 -18.03 -4.49 6.03
CA ASN A 44 -19.18 -4.28 6.89
C ASN A 44 -20.08 -3.14 6.34
N PRO A 45 -20.82 -3.38 5.24
CA PRO A 45 -21.72 -2.37 4.69
C PRO A 45 -22.77 -1.87 5.69
N ASP A 46 -23.19 -2.70 6.64
CA ASP A 46 -24.18 -2.33 7.66
C ASP A 46 -23.70 -1.20 8.60
N SER A 47 -22.37 -0.98 8.68
CA SER A 47 -21.78 0.15 9.42
C SER A 47 -22.37 1.49 8.96
N ILE A 48 -22.60 1.68 7.66
CA ILE A 48 -23.14 2.92 7.12
C ILE A 48 -24.63 3.10 7.44
N THR A 49 -25.38 1.99 7.51
CA THR A 49 -26.80 2.02 7.88
C THR A 49 -26.97 2.43 9.34
N ASN A 50 -26.10 1.93 10.23
CA ASN A 50 -26.10 2.33 11.64
C ASN A 50 -25.73 3.81 11.81
N TRP A 51 -24.70 4.27 11.09
CA TRP A 51 -24.31 5.67 11.07
C TRP A 51 -25.44 6.58 10.52
N GLN A 52 -26.09 6.18 9.42
CA GLN A 52 -27.21 6.90 8.84
C GLN A 52 -28.35 7.04 9.85
N LYS A 53 -28.78 5.95 10.50
CA LYS A 53 -29.87 6.02 11.50
C LYS A 53 -29.57 7.00 12.63
N LYS A 54 -28.29 7.10 13.03
CA LYS A 54 -27.82 7.97 14.10
C LYS A 54 -27.75 9.45 13.67
N HIS A 55 -27.29 9.74 12.46
CA HIS A 55 -26.97 11.11 12.02
C HIS A 55 -27.95 11.70 10.99
N HIS A 56 -28.65 10.85 10.25
CA HIS A 56 -29.57 11.17 9.17
C HIS A 56 -30.91 10.42 9.37
N SER A 57 -31.60 10.75 10.47
CA SER A 57 -32.86 10.09 10.89
C SER A 57 -33.99 10.15 9.86
N HIS A 58 -33.93 11.10 8.92
CA HIS A 58 -34.91 11.28 7.84
C HIS A 58 -34.53 10.54 6.54
N GLY A 59 -33.48 9.73 6.55
CA GLY A 59 -32.98 9.07 5.34
C GLY A 59 -31.81 9.79 4.69
N LEU A 60 -31.13 9.10 3.77
CA LEU A 60 -30.12 9.69 2.88
C LEU A 60 -30.38 9.16 1.47
N SER A 61 -30.84 10.01 0.56
CA SER A 61 -31.26 9.61 -0.79
C SER A 61 -30.15 8.94 -1.63
N LEU A 62 -28.89 9.19 -1.27
CA LEU A 62 -27.74 8.49 -1.85
C LEU A 62 -27.75 6.99 -1.49
N LEU A 63 -28.12 6.64 -0.26
CA LEU A 63 -28.20 5.24 0.17
C LEU A 63 -29.40 4.51 -0.45
N ASP A 64 -30.50 5.23 -0.69
CA ASP A 64 -31.71 4.70 -1.33
C ASP A 64 -31.48 4.24 -2.78
N ARG A 65 -30.44 4.77 -3.44
CA ARG A 65 -30.02 4.33 -4.79
C ARG A 65 -29.29 2.98 -4.80
N GLY A 66 -28.99 2.42 -3.62
CA GLY A 66 -28.18 1.23 -3.46
C GLY A 66 -26.69 1.55 -3.53
N LEU A 67 -25.98 1.23 -2.45
CA LEU A 67 -24.53 1.34 -2.41
C LEU A 67 -23.90 0.19 -3.17
N ARG A 68 -23.26 0.50 -4.29
CA ARG A 68 -22.26 -0.37 -4.88
C ARG A 68 -20.88 0.19 -4.57
N LEU A 69 -20.21 -0.45 -3.62
CA LEU A 69 -18.90 -0.03 -3.17
C LEU A 69 -17.84 -0.69 -4.06
N PRO A 70 -17.06 0.10 -4.80
CA PRO A 70 -15.94 -0.44 -5.55
C PRO A 70 -14.93 -1.05 -4.58
N ARG A 71 -14.49 -2.26 -4.91
CA ARG A 71 -13.62 -3.08 -4.06
C ARG A 71 -12.15 -2.82 -4.27
N LEU A 72 -11.81 -2.11 -5.34
CA LEU A 72 -10.44 -1.74 -5.66
C LEU A 72 -10.05 -0.46 -4.93
N VAL A 73 -8.94 -0.52 -4.21
CA VAL A 73 -8.17 0.62 -3.72
C VAL A 73 -6.81 0.61 -4.41
N ILE A 74 -6.32 1.78 -4.80
CA ILE A 74 -4.99 1.95 -5.39
C ILE A 74 -4.11 2.68 -4.38
N LEU A 75 -2.97 2.08 -4.03
CA LEU A 75 -1.89 2.73 -3.31
C LEU A 75 -0.84 3.15 -4.35
N SER A 76 -0.71 4.45 -4.60
CA SER A 76 0.18 5.01 -5.61
C SER A 76 1.26 5.90 -5.00
N GLY A 77 2.29 6.24 -5.76
CA GLY A 77 3.32 7.20 -5.35
C GLY A 77 4.71 6.60 -5.26
N GLU A 78 5.61 7.24 -4.52
CA GLU A 78 7.04 7.00 -4.62
C GLU A 78 7.52 5.68 -3.98
N VAL A 79 8.59 5.11 -4.55
CA VAL A 79 9.25 3.90 -4.01
C VAL A 79 9.76 4.19 -2.60
N GLY A 80 9.66 3.20 -1.71
CA GLY A 80 10.20 3.33 -0.35
C GLY A 80 9.43 4.27 0.56
N CYS A 81 8.14 4.54 0.24
CA CYS A 81 7.24 5.38 1.03
C CYS A 81 6.09 4.59 1.69
N GLY A 82 6.28 3.30 1.99
CA GLY A 82 5.40 2.55 2.89
C GLY A 82 4.13 1.92 2.30
N LYS A 83 3.93 1.96 0.98
CA LYS A 83 2.74 1.35 0.32
C LYS A 83 2.54 -0.13 0.64
N SER A 84 3.56 -0.96 0.37
CA SER A 84 3.50 -2.41 0.59
C SER A 84 3.45 -2.75 2.08
N GLU A 85 4.17 -1.98 2.92
CA GLU A 85 4.13 -2.18 4.39
C GLU A 85 2.74 -1.90 4.95
N LEU A 86 2.07 -0.82 4.51
CA LEU A 86 0.70 -0.54 4.92
C LEU A 86 -0.26 -1.65 4.49
N ALA A 87 -0.18 -2.10 3.23
CA ALA A 87 -1.03 -3.18 2.72
C ALA A 87 -0.83 -4.50 3.49
N ALA A 88 0.39 -4.79 3.93
CA ALA A 88 0.71 -5.99 4.70
C ALA A 88 0.18 -5.95 6.14
N CYS A 89 0.11 -4.77 6.78
CA CYS A 89 -0.30 -4.66 8.19
C CYS A 89 -1.74 -4.16 8.41
N VAL A 90 -2.41 -3.59 7.39
CA VAL A 90 -3.74 -2.96 7.55
C VAL A 90 -4.80 -3.94 8.05
N ALA A 91 -4.71 -5.23 7.69
CA ALA A 91 -5.65 -6.26 8.12
C ALA A 91 -5.72 -6.39 9.65
N SER A 92 -4.59 -6.22 10.34
CA SER A 92 -4.55 -6.28 11.81
C SER A 92 -5.39 -5.16 12.42
N LYS A 93 -5.18 -3.91 11.97
CA LYS A 93 -5.95 -2.77 12.48
C LYS A 93 -7.42 -2.80 12.05
N LEU A 94 -7.70 -3.34 10.87
CA LEU A 94 -9.05 -3.53 10.38
C LEU A 94 -9.84 -4.55 11.21
N SER A 95 -9.19 -5.62 11.69
CA SER A 95 -9.84 -6.62 12.54
C SER A 95 -10.50 -6.02 13.78
N GLU A 96 -9.90 -5.00 14.41
CA GLU A 96 -10.51 -4.29 15.55
C GLU A 96 -11.84 -3.63 15.18
N ARG A 97 -11.93 -3.06 13.97
CA ARG A 97 -13.16 -2.43 13.45
C ARG A 97 -14.22 -3.44 13.05
N LEU A 98 -13.81 -4.69 12.81
CA LEU A 98 -14.67 -5.80 12.43
C LEU A 98 -14.95 -6.76 13.61
N ASN A 99 -14.99 -6.24 14.84
CA ASN A 99 -15.25 -7.00 16.07
C ASN A 99 -14.28 -8.18 16.27
N TYR A 100 -12.99 -7.95 16.01
CA TYR A 100 -11.92 -8.95 16.09
C TYR A 100 -12.11 -10.17 15.18
N SER A 101 -12.89 -10.00 14.10
CA SER A 101 -12.98 -11.01 13.06
C SER A 101 -11.68 -11.08 12.27
N GLU A 102 -11.25 -12.30 11.94
CA GLU A 102 -10.04 -12.50 11.15
C GLU A 102 -10.22 -11.99 9.72
N VAL A 103 -9.22 -11.25 9.23
CA VAL A 103 -9.13 -10.75 7.86
C VAL A 103 -7.94 -11.42 7.19
N MET A 104 -8.21 -12.19 6.13
CA MET A 104 -7.16 -12.94 5.42
C MET A 104 -6.53 -12.07 4.34
N VAL A 105 -5.20 -11.96 4.34
CA VAL A 105 -4.47 -11.26 3.28
C VAL A 105 -3.87 -12.28 2.32
N TYR A 106 -4.15 -12.10 1.03
CA TYR A 106 -3.57 -12.85 -0.07
C TYR A 106 -2.70 -11.93 -0.89
N HIS A 107 -1.48 -12.38 -1.19
CA HIS A 107 -0.58 -11.67 -2.09
C HIS A 107 -0.57 -12.37 -3.44
N ALA A 108 -0.76 -11.61 -4.51
CA ALA A 108 -0.50 -12.09 -5.85
C ALA A 108 0.98 -12.47 -5.99
N PRO A 109 1.32 -13.51 -6.76
CA PRO A 109 2.71 -13.80 -7.10
C PRO A 109 3.35 -12.62 -7.84
N SER A 110 4.61 -12.33 -7.57
CA SER A 110 5.36 -11.28 -8.29
C SER A 110 5.49 -11.58 -9.78
N ASP A 111 5.46 -12.85 -10.18
CA ASP A 111 5.47 -13.29 -11.57
C ASP A 111 4.05 -13.41 -12.16
N LEU A 112 3.04 -12.67 -11.68
CA LEU A 112 1.64 -12.84 -12.10
C LEU A 112 1.45 -12.85 -13.63
N ARG A 113 2.29 -12.12 -14.37
CA ARG A 113 2.32 -12.11 -15.84
C ARG A 113 2.65 -13.46 -16.48
N GLY A 114 3.40 -14.31 -15.78
CA GLY A 114 3.86 -15.59 -16.28
C GLY A 114 4.96 -15.46 -17.32
N SER A 115 4.95 -16.36 -18.31
CA SER A 115 5.99 -16.46 -19.33
C SER A 115 5.71 -15.66 -20.61
N GLY A 116 4.56 -14.97 -20.69
CA GLY A 116 4.12 -14.25 -21.90
C GLY A 116 3.52 -15.17 -22.97
N LEU A 117 2.95 -16.30 -22.54
CA LEU A 117 2.17 -17.17 -23.41
C LEU A 117 0.75 -16.63 -23.56
N VAL A 118 0.21 -16.64 -24.77
CA VAL A 118 -1.13 -16.11 -25.08
C VAL A 118 -2.18 -16.70 -24.13
N GLY A 119 -2.84 -15.81 -23.37
CA GLY A 119 -3.90 -16.16 -22.42
C GLY A 119 -3.42 -16.64 -21.05
N GLU A 120 -2.12 -16.76 -20.82
CA GLU A 120 -1.57 -17.15 -19.52
C GLU A 120 -1.92 -16.12 -18.44
N LEU A 121 -1.69 -14.83 -18.70
CA LEU A 121 -2.03 -13.76 -17.74
C LEU A 121 -3.52 -13.78 -17.34
N SER A 122 -4.44 -13.87 -18.31
CA SER A 122 -5.87 -13.91 -18.04
C SER A 122 -6.29 -15.12 -17.20
N GLY A 123 -5.73 -16.29 -17.51
CA GLY A 123 -5.98 -17.52 -16.75
C GLY A 123 -5.41 -17.45 -15.33
N ARG A 124 -4.22 -16.89 -15.17
CA ARG A 124 -3.57 -16.63 -13.88
C ARG A 124 -4.37 -15.66 -13.01
N ILE A 125 -4.86 -14.55 -13.57
CA ILE A 125 -5.75 -13.61 -12.87
C ILE A 125 -7.04 -14.31 -12.42
N THR A 126 -7.71 -15.03 -13.32
CA THR A 126 -8.95 -15.74 -12.96
C THR A 126 -8.71 -16.73 -11.82
N THR A 127 -7.63 -17.52 -11.92
CA THR A 127 -7.24 -18.50 -10.89
C THR A 127 -6.93 -17.83 -9.55
N LEU A 128 -6.27 -16.67 -9.56
CA LEU A 128 -5.95 -15.90 -8.37
C LEU A 128 -7.23 -15.49 -7.62
N PHE A 129 -8.20 -14.90 -8.32
CA PHE A 129 -9.48 -14.48 -7.72
C PHE A 129 -10.32 -15.68 -7.26
N ASP A 130 -10.36 -16.76 -8.04
CA ASP A 130 -11.06 -17.99 -7.67
C ASP A 130 -10.49 -18.60 -6.38
N GLN A 131 -9.17 -18.56 -6.16
CA GLN A 131 -8.55 -19.05 -4.93
C GLN A 131 -8.96 -18.26 -3.71
N VAL A 132 -9.05 -16.92 -3.82
CA VAL A 132 -9.54 -16.07 -2.73
C VAL A 132 -11.03 -16.35 -2.46
N LYS A 133 -11.86 -16.40 -3.51
CA LYS A 133 -13.31 -16.70 -3.40
C LYS A 133 -13.59 -18.11 -2.86
N ALA A 134 -12.70 -19.07 -3.10
CA ALA A 134 -12.83 -20.44 -2.62
C ALA A 134 -12.59 -20.56 -1.10
N ASP A 135 -11.94 -19.60 -0.46
CA ASP A 135 -11.75 -19.60 0.99
C ASP A 135 -13.04 -19.20 1.73
N LYS A 136 -13.89 -20.20 1.95
CA LYS A 136 -15.13 -20.08 2.71
C LYS A 136 -14.94 -20.19 4.23
N LYS A 137 -13.70 -20.42 4.71
CA LYS A 137 -13.45 -20.56 6.16
C LYS A 137 -13.40 -19.21 6.85
N HIS A 138 -13.01 -18.17 6.13
CA HIS A 138 -12.93 -16.81 6.63
C HIS A 138 -13.94 -15.93 5.89
N GLN A 139 -14.39 -14.88 6.55
CA GLN A 139 -15.45 -14.01 6.04
C GLN A 139 -14.93 -12.80 5.28
N TYR A 140 -13.70 -12.38 5.57
CA TYR A 140 -13.12 -11.13 5.12
C TYR A 140 -11.76 -11.38 4.48
N HIS A 141 -11.54 -10.81 3.29
CA HIS A 141 -10.31 -11.04 2.54
C HIS A 141 -9.80 -9.77 1.89
N ILE A 142 -8.48 -9.63 1.84
CA ILE A 142 -7.78 -8.60 1.09
C ILE A 142 -6.89 -9.30 0.07
N LEU A 143 -7.05 -8.99 -1.21
CA LEU A 143 -6.14 -9.41 -2.27
C LEU A 143 -5.20 -8.25 -2.62
N VAL A 144 -3.92 -8.40 -2.34
CA VAL A 144 -2.87 -7.44 -2.66
C VAL A 144 -2.21 -7.85 -3.98
N ILE A 145 -2.19 -6.94 -4.95
CA ILE A 145 -1.41 -7.06 -6.18
C ILE A 145 -0.36 -5.95 -6.16
N ASP A 146 0.88 -6.31 -5.85
CA ASP A 146 2.03 -5.38 -5.92
C ASP A 146 2.54 -5.29 -7.36
N GLU A 147 3.24 -4.19 -7.67
CA GLU A 147 3.71 -3.85 -9.02
C GLU A 147 2.59 -3.97 -10.07
N ALA A 148 1.38 -3.51 -9.71
CA ALA A 148 0.19 -3.71 -10.53
C ALA A 148 0.30 -3.08 -11.93
N ASP A 149 1.23 -2.14 -12.16
CA ASP A 149 1.53 -1.63 -13.50
C ASP A 149 1.98 -2.73 -14.48
N ASP A 150 2.55 -3.83 -14.01
CA ASP A 150 2.97 -4.94 -14.88
C ASP A 150 1.78 -5.67 -15.53
N VAL A 151 0.59 -5.56 -14.95
CA VAL A 151 -0.63 -6.24 -15.43
C VAL A 151 -1.78 -5.30 -15.79
N VAL A 152 -1.76 -4.04 -15.32
CA VAL A 152 -2.85 -3.05 -15.51
C VAL A 152 -2.57 -2.04 -16.62
N ASN A 153 -1.33 -1.90 -17.09
CA ASN A 153 -0.93 -0.76 -17.93
C ASN A 153 -1.69 -0.62 -19.26
N SER A 154 -2.13 0.61 -19.53
CA SER A 154 -2.63 1.09 -20.83
C SER A 154 -1.46 1.23 -21.79
N ARG A 155 -1.15 0.18 -22.55
CA ARG A 155 -0.21 0.30 -23.66
C ARG A 155 -1.00 0.83 -24.88
N GLU A 156 -1.19 2.14 -24.95
CA GLU A 156 -1.90 2.84 -26.05
C GLU A 156 -1.17 2.78 -27.41
N ASN A 157 0.02 2.19 -27.50
CA ASN A 157 0.69 2.00 -28.78
C ASN A 157 0.04 0.85 -29.56
N ASP A 158 -0.14 1.03 -30.88
CA ASP A 158 -0.72 0.08 -31.86
C ASP A 158 -0.10 -1.34 -31.89
N HIS A 159 0.88 -1.61 -31.02
CA HIS A 159 1.52 -2.91 -30.81
C HIS A 159 1.05 -3.56 -29.49
N GLN A 160 -0.19 -3.30 -29.05
CA GLN A 160 -0.74 -3.98 -27.89
C GLN A 160 -0.79 -5.48 -28.17
N HIS A 161 0.05 -6.27 -27.49
CA HIS A 161 -0.04 -7.72 -27.58
C HIS A 161 -1.44 -8.13 -27.09
N HIS A 162 -2.16 -8.93 -27.88
CA HIS A 162 -3.51 -9.40 -27.56
C HIS A 162 -3.64 -9.98 -26.14
N GLU A 163 -2.54 -10.52 -25.61
CA GLU A 163 -2.41 -11.03 -24.25
C GLU A 163 -2.59 -9.95 -23.17
N ASP A 164 -1.93 -8.80 -23.29
CA ASP A 164 -1.98 -7.72 -22.29
C ASP A 164 -3.43 -7.20 -22.14
N ARG A 165 -4.12 -6.98 -23.26
CA ARG A 165 -5.54 -6.56 -23.27
C ARG A 165 -6.46 -7.62 -22.66
N SER A 166 -6.19 -8.89 -22.93
CA SER A 166 -6.95 -9.99 -22.35
C SER A 166 -6.78 -10.04 -20.83
N GLY A 167 -5.57 -9.79 -20.31
CA GLY A 167 -5.30 -9.73 -18.88
C GLY A 167 -6.06 -8.60 -18.19
N VAL A 168 -5.99 -7.38 -18.73
CA VAL A 168 -6.74 -6.22 -18.20
C VAL A 168 -8.25 -6.49 -18.20
N ASN A 169 -8.78 -7.08 -19.28
CA ASN A 169 -10.20 -7.45 -19.35
C ASN A 169 -10.60 -8.51 -18.32
N ALA A 170 -9.73 -9.50 -18.06
CA ALA A 170 -9.97 -10.51 -17.02
C ALA A 170 -10.02 -9.86 -15.63
N LEU A 171 -9.10 -8.93 -15.35
CA LEU A 171 -9.08 -8.19 -14.09
C LEU A 171 -10.35 -7.34 -13.90
N ILE A 172 -10.75 -6.61 -14.94
CA ILE A 172 -12.00 -5.84 -14.97
C ILE A 172 -13.21 -6.74 -14.67
N LYS A 173 -13.28 -7.90 -15.31
CA LYS A 173 -14.37 -8.86 -15.12
C LYS A 173 -14.43 -9.36 -13.67
N GLU A 174 -13.27 -9.66 -13.07
CA GLU A 174 -13.22 -10.13 -11.69
C GLU A 174 -13.62 -9.04 -10.68
N LEU A 175 -13.16 -7.80 -10.88
CA LEU A 175 -13.57 -6.65 -10.06
C LEU A 175 -15.09 -6.41 -10.14
N ASP A 176 -15.66 -6.44 -11.35
CA ASP A 176 -17.11 -6.30 -11.56
C ASP A 176 -17.90 -7.45 -10.92
N ALA A 177 -17.36 -8.67 -10.95
CA ALA A 177 -17.99 -9.82 -10.31
C ALA A 177 -18.05 -9.63 -8.79
N LEU A 178 -16.95 -9.23 -8.15
CA LEU A 178 -16.92 -9.00 -6.72
C LEU A 178 -17.91 -7.91 -6.27
N GLU A 179 -18.04 -6.83 -7.05
CA GLU A 179 -19.00 -5.75 -6.78
C GLU A 179 -20.45 -6.24 -6.89
N LYS A 180 -20.78 -6.97 -7.97
CA LYS A 180 -22.13 -7.53 -8.19
C LYS A 180 -22.53 -8.53 -7.11
N GLU A 181 -21.58 -9.36 -6.67
CA GLU A 181 -21.77 -10.37 -5.62
C GLU A 181 -21.84 -9.77 -4.22
N GLN A 182 -21.57 -8.46 -4.07
CA GLN A 182 -21.40 -7.82 -2.77
C GLN A 182 -20.41 -8.59 -1.87
N SER A 183 -19.37 -9.16 -2.49
CA SER A 183 -18.35 -9.99 -1.84
C SER A 183 -17.55 -9.26 -0.76
N ARG A 184 -17.23 -9.88 0.37
CA ARG A 184 -16.41 -9.24 1.43
C ARG A 184 -14.89 -9.27 1.14
N ILE A 185 -14.55 -9.29 -0.14
CA ILE A 185 -13.19 -9.27 -0.68
C ILE A 185 -12.88 -7.85 -1.15
N ALA A 186 -11.85 -7.25 -0.57
CA ALA A 186 -11.24 -6.01 -1.06
C ALA A 186 -10.00 -6.34 -1.89
N VAL A 187 -9.68 -5.48 -2.86
CA VAL A 187 -8.49 -5.59 -3.72
C VAL A 187 -7.64 -4.34 -3.55
N ILE A 188 -6.35 -4.51 -3.29
CA ILE A 188 -5.39 -3.42 -3.17
C ILE A 188 -4.38 -3.56 -4.29
N PHE A 189 -4.29 -2.55 -5.17
CA PHE A 189 -3.19 -2.43 -6.12
C PHE A 189 -2.13 -1.51 -5.56
N ILE A 190 -0.87 -1.92 -5.67
CA ILE A 190 0.27 -1.08 -5.34
C ILE A 190 1.03 -0.80 -6.62
N SER A 191 1.34 0.47 -6.88
CA SER A 191 2.18 0.84 -8.02
C SER A 191 2.90 2.16 -7.78
N ASN A 192 4.04 2.33 -8.45
CA ASN A 192 4.74 3.61 -8.54
C ASN A 192 4.33 4.42 -9.78
N ARG A 193 3.47 3.85 -10.64
CA ARG A 193 3.10 4.37 -11.96
C ARG A 193 1.59 4.22 -12.20
N SER A 194 0.75 4.59 -11.23
CA SER A 194 -0.72 4.49 -11.40
C SER A 194 -1.25 5.30 -12.58
N ASN A 195 -0.53 6.36 -12.99
CA ASN A 195 -0.85 7.16 -14.16
C ASN A 195 -0.77 6.40 -15.50
N THR A 196 -0.12 5.23 -15.54
CA THR A 196 -0.06 4.38 -16.73
C THR A 196 -1.14 3.31 -16.76
N PHE A 197 -2.00 3.23 -15.74
CA PHE A 197 -3.07 2.24 -15.67
C PHE A 197 -4.13 2.45 -16.75
N ASP A 198 -4.75 1.34 -17.18
CA ASP A 198 -5.93 1.38 -18.04
C ASP A 198 -7.06 2.22 -17.40
N PRO A 199 -7.63 3.21 -18.12
CA PRO A 199 -8.70 4.05 -17.60
C PRO A 199 -9.93 3.27 -17.12
N ALA A 200 -10.22 2.10 -17.72
CA ALA A 200 -11.33 1.26 -17.29
C ALA A 200 -11.06 0.58 -15.94
N VAL A 201 -9.81 0.32 -15.59
CA VAL A 201 -9.42 -0.16 -14.25
C VAL A 201 -9.48 0.99 -13.25
N LEU A 202 -8.96 2.17 -13.59
CA LEU A 202 -9.03 3.36 -12.73
C LEU A 202 -10.47 3.72 -12.34
N ARG A 203 -11.42 3.62 -13.28
CA ARG A 203 -12.87 3.85 -13.02
C ARG A 203 -13.48 2.89 -11.99
N ARG A 204 -12.85 1.74 -11.75
CA ARG A 204 -13.30 0.74 -10.76
C ARG A 204 -12.62 0.91 -9.41
N SER A 205 -11.64 1.81 -9.31
CA SER A 205 -11.13 2.26 -8.03
C SER A 205 -12.04 3.32 -7.45
N ALA A 206 -12.46 3.16 -6.21
CA ALA A 206 -13.14 4.23 -5.46
C ALA A 206 -12.14 5.18 -4.80
N LEU A 207 -10.93 4.70 -4.53
CA LEU A 207 -9.96 5.39 -3.70
C LEU A 207 -8.57 5.17 -4.27
N GLU A 208 -7.91 6.26 -4.64
CA GLU A 208 -6.47 6.29 -4.87
C GLU A 208 -5.81 7.05 -3.73
N ILE A 209 -4.89 6.39 -3.03
CA ILE A 209 -4.14 6.94 -1.91
C ILE A 209 -2.70 7.15 -2.37
N PHE A 210 -2.25 8.40 -2.36
CA PHE A 210 -0.91 8.77 -2.74
C PHE A 210 0.08 8.72 -1.56
N PHE A 211 1.26 8.17 -1.81
CA PHE A 211 2.37 8.06 -0.86
C PHE A 211 3.56 8.87 -1.35
N GLY A 212 3.85 9.95 -0.64
CA GLY A 212 4.95 10.86 -0.92
C GLY A 212 6.16 10.65 0.00
N ARG A 213 7.19 11.45 -0.26
CA ARG A 213 8.34 11.58 0.65
C ARG A 213 7.93 12.34 1.91
N PRO A 214 8.55 12.05 3.06
CA PRO A 214 8.25 12.74 4.30
C PRO A 214 8.50 14.25 4.20
N GLU A 215 7.56 15.03 4.71
CA GLU A 215 7.65 16.48 4.86
C GLU A 215 8.37 16.88 6.16
N SER A 216 8.53 18.19 6.40
CA SER A 216 9.35 18.71 7.50
C SER A 216 8.98 18.14 8.88
N THR A 217 7.69 17.98 9.18
CA THR A 217 7.21 17.45 10.46
C THR A 217 7.52 15.96 10.59
N GLU A 218 7.33 15.21 9.51
CA GLU A 218 7.58 13.77 9.45
C GLU A 218 9.08 13.47 9.50
N ILE A 219 9.91 14.26 8.81
CA ILE A 219 11.38 14.19 8.88
C ILE A 219 11.85 14.35 10.32
N ARG A 220 11.32 15.33 11.07
CA ARG A 220 11.65 15.51 12.48
C ARG A 220 11.33 14.25 13.28
N THR A 221 10.11 13.75 13.17
CA THR A 221 9.67 12.54 13.89
C THR A 221 10.55 11.34 13.54
N ILE A 222 10.90 11.15 12.26
CA ILE A 222 11.79 10.09 11.81
C ILE A 222 13.18 10.24 12.44
N LEU A 223 13.75 11.44 12.45
CA LEU A 223 15.06 11.70 13.05
C LEU A 223 15.04 11.45 14.55
N GLU A 224 14.01 11.91 15.27
CA GLU A 224 13.84 11.64 16.70
C GLU A 224 13.77 10.13 17.01
N ILE A 225 13.16 9.34 16.13
CA ILE A 225 13.13 7.88 16.24
C ILE A 225 14.51 7.27 15.95
N LEU A 226 15.16 7.70 14.85
CA LEU A 226 16.50 7.21 14.48
C LEU A 226 17.55 7.52 15.53
N THR A 227 17.41 8.67 16.20
CA THR A 227 18.33 9.13 17.24
C THR A 227 17.81 8.86 18.65
N GLY A 228 16.73 8.07 18.79
CA GLY A 228 16.18 7.69 20.08
C GLY A 228 17.23 6.96 20.92
N GLY A 229 17.54 7.49 22.10
CA GLY A 229 18.62 6.98 22.95
C GLY A 229 20.00 7.58 22.67
N ILE A 230 20.15 8.38 21.62
CA ILE A 230 21.31 9.27 21.42
C ILE A 230 20.99 10.59 22.13
N GLN A 231 21.91 11.08 22.97
CA GLN A 231 21.75 12.36 23.67
C GLN A 231 21.98 13.52 22.70
N LEU A 232 20.95 13.85 21.91
CA LEU A 232 20.94 15.02 21.03
C LEU A 232 20.09 16.14 21.64
N ASP A 233 20.59 17.37 21.55
CA ASP A 233 19.81 18.55 21.92
C ASP A 233 18.87 19.00 20.78
N VAL A 234 17.94 19.89 21.11
CA VAL A 234 16.95 20.42 20.14
C VAL A 234 17.63 21.14 18.97
N ILE A 235 18.76 21.80 19.20
CA ILE A 235 19.50 22.53 18.17
C ILE A 235 20.08 21.54 17.15
N GLN A 236 20.67 20.44 17.62
CA GLN A 236 21.21 19.37 16.80
C GLN A 236 20.11 18.72 15.94
N ILE A 237 18.96 18.38 16.51
CA ILE A 237 17.83 17.85 15.74
C ILE A 237 17.37 18.84 14.67
N ASN A 238 17.25 20.13 15.02
CA ASN A 238 16.86 21.17 14.05
C ASN A 238 17.84 21.26 12.87
N GLN A 239 19.15 21.18 13.15
CA GLN A 239 20.17 21.19 12.10
C GLN A 239 20.08 19.97 11.18
N LEU A 240 19.81 18.78 11.72
CA LEU A 240 19.59 17.58 10.90
C LEU A 240 18.38 17.74 9.99
N VAL A 241 17.26 18.25 10.53
CA VAL A 241 16.04 18.53 9.74
C VAL A 241 16.33 19.52 8.62
N GLU A 242 16.99 20.64 8.91
CA GLU A 242 17.37 21.63 7.89
C GLU A 242 18.22 21.02 6.78
N GLU A 243 19.19 20.18 7.14
CA GLU A 243 20.05 19.53 6.15
C GLU A 243 19.29 18.52 5.28
N CYS A 244 18.35 17.76 5.86
CA CYS A 244 17.43 16.92 5.08
C CYS A 244 16.59 17.75 4.11
N LEU A 245 16.08 18.91 4.53
CA LEU A 245 15.25 19.80 3.71
C LEU A 245 16.02 20.49 2.58
N ARG A 246 17.36 20.52 2.62
CA ARG A 246 18.21 21.01 1.51
C ARG A 246 18.31 20.02 0.36
N LYS A 247 17.94 18.75 0.56
CA LYS A 247 18.07 17.70 -0.46
C LYS A 247 17.04 17.82 -1.58
N ARG A 248 17.44 17.53 -2.82
CA ARG A 248 16.55 17.46 -3.98
C ARG A 248 16.83 16.20 -4.81
N PRO A 249 15.87 15.26 -4.93
CA PRO A 249 14.59 15.21 -4.20
C PRO A 249 14.82 15.08 -2.67
N LEU A 250 13.76 15.17 -1.85
CA LEU A 250 13.87 14.86 -0.40
C LEU A 250 14.27 13.40 -0.19
N PHE A 251 14.62 12.96 1.02
CA PHE A 251 14.80 11.54 1.30
C PHE A 251 13.47 10.80 1.33
N THR A 252 13.44 9.52 0.93
CA THR A 252 12.31 8.61 1.19
C THR A 252 12.36 8.09 2.62
N TYR A 253 11.27 7.49 3.11
CA TYR A 253 11.27 6.76 4.39
C TYR A 253 12.33 5.64 4.40
N SER A 254 12.46 4.90 3.29
CA SER A 254 13.50 3.86 3.13
C SER A 254 14.93 4.43 3.20
N ASP A 255 15.18 5.62 2.61
CA ASP A 255 16.49 6.26 2.72
C ASP A 255 16.85 6.54 4.19
N PHE A 256 15.90 7.06 4.97
CA PHE A 256 16.09 7.32 6.39
C PHE A 256 16.43 6.06 7.18
N PHE A 257 15.61 5.02 7.10
CA PHE A 257 15.83 3.84 7.93
C PHE A 257 16.99 2.97 7.44
N ASN A 258 17.07 2.69 6.14
CA ASN A 258 18.04 1.74 5.61
C ASN A 258 19.40 2.38 5.36
N ARG A 259 19.43 3.58 4.76
CA ARG A 259 20.69 4.18 4.30
C ARG A 259 21.32 5.11 5.31
N ILE A 260 20.51 5.84 6.08
CA ILE A 260 20.99 6.69 7.17
C ILE A 260 21.04 5.90 8.49
N GLY A 261 19.95 5.27 8.92
CA GLY A 261 19.90 4.55 10.20
C GLY A 261 20.81 3.32 10.23
N ILE A 262 20.45 2.28 9.48
CA ILE A 262 21.12 0.97 9.53
C ILE A 262 22.60 1.07 9.18
N ASN A 263 22.98 1.82 8.14
CA ASN A 263 24.41 1.92 7.76
C ASN A 263 25.26 2.59 8.84
N ASN A 264 24.79 3.68 9.46
CA ASN A 264 25.57 4.29 10.55
C ASN A 264 25.64 3.40 11.78
N LEU A 265 24.56 2.67 12.08
CA LEU A 265 24.57 1.67 13.16
C LEU A 265 25.62 0.58 12.90
N ILE A 266 25.70 0.06 11.67
CA ILE A 266 26.70 -0.94 11.28
C ILE A 266 28.11 -0.37 11.45
N ASN A 267 28.36 0.85 10.96
CA ASN A 267 29.68 1.48 11.04
C ASN A 267 30.12 1.72 12.49
N ALA A 268 29.25 2.31 13.32
CA ALA A 268 29.53 2.54 14.74
C ALA A 268 29.82 1.23 15.48
N LYS A 269 29.08 0.17 15.17
CA LYS A 269 29.32 -1.18 15.70
C LYS A 269 30.66 -1.76 15.25
N MET A 270 31.04 -1.59 13.99
CA MET A 270 32.33 -2.07 13.47
C MET A 270 33.53 -1.36 14.12
N GLU A 271 33.35 -0.09 14.46
CA GLU A 271 34.36 0.74 15.12
C GLU A 271 34.32 0.66 16.66
N ASP A 272 33.43 -0.18 17.23
CA ASP A 272 33.22 -0.35 18.67
C ASP A 272 33.06 0.97 19.44
N ARG A 273 32.25 1.88 18.89
CA ARG A 273 31.98 3.21 19.46
C ARG A 273 30.49 3.57 19.44
N PRO A 274 30.03 4.54 20.26
CA PRO A 274 28.65 4.99 20.19
C PRO A 274 28.32 5.65 18.84
N LEU A 275 27.07 5.46 18.40
CA LEU A 275 26.45 6.20 17.30
C LEU A 275 26.15 7.63 17.77
N GLY A 276 26.58 8.63 17.02
CA GLY A 276 26.46 10.04 17.41
C GLY A 276 25.88 10.94 16.32
N TYR A 277 25.77 12.23 16.66
CA TYR A 277 25.29 13.29 15.75
C TYR A 277 26.07 13.31 14.43
N ASP A 278 27.40 13.25 14.50
CA ASP A 278 28.27 13.40 13.34
C ASP A 278 28.10 12.27 12.31
N ASP A 279 27.77 11.06 12.76
CA ASP A 279 27.46 9.93 11.88
C ASP A 279 26.22 10.21 11.02
N ILE A 280 25.15 10.66 11.69
CA ILE A 280 23.88 10.96 11.04
C ILE A 280 24.04 12.18 10.13
N MET A 281 24.65 13.26 10.61
CA MET A 281 24.88 14.48 9.82
C MET A 281 25.77 14.21 8.60
N GLY A 282 26.85 13.45 8.78
CA GLY A 282 27.76 13.04 7.70
C GLY A 282 27.05 12.21 6.64
N SER A 283 26.18 11.28 7.06
CA SER A 283 25.36 10.48 6.15
C SER A 283 24.31 11.30 5.41
N ILE A 284 23.58 12.18 6.10
CA ILE A 284 22.63 13.10 5.46
C ILE A 284 23.38 13.90 4.38
N ARG A 285 24.55 14.46 4.66
CA ARG A 285 25.32 15.26 3.69
C ARG A 285 25.80 14.46 2.49
N SER A 286 26.37 13.28 2.70
CA SER A 286 27.00 12.47 1.66
C SER A 286 26.01 11.67 0.81
N ILE A 287 24.91 11.20 1.39
CA ILE A 287 23.95 10.34 0.70
C ILE A 287 23.16 11.17 -0.32
N VAL A 288 23.14 10.67 -1.56
CA VAL A 288 22.23 11.12 -2.61
C VAL A 288 20.89 10.40 -2.40
N PRO A 289 19.78 11.13 -2.19
CA PRO A 289 18.44 10.55 -2.03
C PRO A 289 18.07 9.61 -3.16
N SER A 290 17.20 8.63 -2.88
CA SER A 290 16.69 7.74 -3.93
C SER A 290 16.03 8.57 -5.05
N PRO A 291 16.26 8.26 -6.33
CA PRO A 291 15.76 9.07 -7.42
C PRO A 291 14.22 9.13 -7.43
N GLN A 292 13.67 10.29 -7.79
CA GLN A 292 12.26 10.40 -8.11
C GLN A 292 12.02 9.81 -9.50
N PHE A 293 11.02 8.94 -9.62
CA PHE A 293 10.55 8.51 -10.94
C PHE A 293 9.96 9.73 -11.64
N ARG A 294 10.59 10.19 -12.72
CA ARG A 294 10.01 11.25 -13.55
C ARG A 294 8.81 10.67 -14.29
N HIS A 295 7.64 11.23 -14.07
CA HIS A 295 6.52 11.04 -14.98
C HIS A 295 7.00 11.46 -16.37
N HIS A 296 6.87 10.58 -17.37
CA HIS A 296 6.72 11.07 -18.73
C HIS A 296 5.40 11.83 -18.74
N GLU A 297 5.44 13.15 -18.49
CA GLU A 297 4.36 14.04 -18.89
C GLU A 297 4.11 13.76 -20.37
N LYS A 298 2.90 13.31 -20.71
CA LYS A 298 2.45 13.31 -22.10
C LYS A 298 2.59 14.77 -22.58
N ARG A 299 3.58 15.01 -23.43
CA ARG A 299 3.68 16.25 -24.22
C ARG A 299 2.49 16.34 -25.17
#